data_AF-A0A1H7W6J9-F1
#
_entry.id   AF-A0A1H7W6J9-F1
#
_cell.length_a   1.000
_cell.length_b   1.000
_cell.length_c   1.000
_cell.angle_alpha   90.00
_cell.angle_beta   90.00
_cell.angle_gamma   90.00
#
_symmetry.space_group_name_H-M   'P 1'
#
loop_
_entity.id
_entity.type
_entity.pdbx_description
1 polymer ?
#
loop_
_entity_poly.entity_id
_entity_poly.type
_entity_poly.pdbx_seq_one_letter_code
_entity_poly.pdbx_strand_id
1 'polypeptide(L)'
;MMSINASIIQQLLVEVREIRILIREHYVPQPLREIKIPQHADPSWVMQQLGISRTTFYEKVRNILLHPTLRIGNRDYYDRQEVYQLLQRRKEDRFTYKMMSVKAMEERLREEESRASA
;
A
#
# COMPACT_ATOMS: atom_id res chain seq x y z
N MET A 1 33.48 49.33 -33.56
CA MET A 1 33.35 48.02 -32.89
C MET A 1 33.50 48.24 -31.40
N MET A 2 32.46 48.01 -30.60
CA MET A 2 32.54 48.16 -29.14
C MET A 2 33.36 46.99 -28.58
N SER A 3 34.55 47.29 -28.08
CA SER A 3 35.40 46.32 -27.39
C SER A 3 34.74 45.96 -26.06
N ILE A 4 34.32 44.71 -25.91
CA ILE A 4 33.77 44.22 -24.65
C ILE A 4 34.92 44.18 -23.65
N ASN A 5 34.78 44.96 -22.58
CA ASN A 5 35.80 45.11 -21.56
C ASN A 5 36.04 43.76 -20.86
N ALA A 6 37.28 43.26 -20.90
CA ALA A 6 37.66 41.97 -20.32
C ALA A 6 37.29 41.85 -18.83
N SER A 7 37.28 42.98 -18.11
CA SER A 7 36.84 43.03 -16.71
C SER A 7 35.37 42.67 -16.52
N ILE A 8 34.49 43.11 -17.44
CA ILE A 8 33.06 42.80 -17.42
C ILE A 8 32.84 41.31 -17.69
N ILE A 9 33.61 40.74 -18.62
CA ILE A 9 33.56 39.31 -18.91
C ILE A 9 33.98 38.49 -17.69
N GLN A 10 35.04 38.91 -16.99
CA GLN A 10 35.49 38.20 -15.79
C GLN A 10 34.46 38.28 -14.66
N GLN A 11 33.82 39.43 -14.45
CA GLN A 11 32.75 39.56 -13.46
C GLN A 11 31.55 38.66 -13.79
N LEU A 12 31.11 38.63 -15.06
CA LEU A 12 30.05 37.74 -15.51
C LEU A 12 30.38 36.25 -15.28
N LEU A 13 31.62 35.84 -15.53
CA LEU A 13 32.04 34.46 -15.33
C LEU A 13 32.02 34.05 -13.85
N VAL A 14 32.37 34.97 -12.94
CA VAL A 14 32.30 34.74 -11.50
C VAL A 14 30.85 34.59 -11.06
N GLU A 15 29.96 35.51 -11.47
CA GLU A 15 28.53 35.45 -11.14
C GLU A 15 27.87 34.16 -11.65
N VAL A 16 28.14 33.77 -12.90
CA VAL A 16 27.62 32.51 -13.46
C VAL A 16 28.13 31.29 -12.71
N ARG A 17 29.36 31.33 -12.21
CA ARG A 17 29.93 30.24 -11.41
C ARG A 17 29.24 30.14 -10.05
N GLU A 18 29.03 31.25 -9.37
CA GLU A 18 28.33 31.30 -8.08
C GLU A 18 26.89 30.79 -8.22
N ILE A 19 26.17 31.26 -9.23
CA ILE A 19 24.80 30.79 -9.54
C ILE A 19 24.78 29.27 -9.76
N ARG A 20 25.76 28.72 -10.50
CA ARG A 20 25.84 27.26 -10.72
C ARG A 20 26.11 26.49 -9.43
N ILE A 21 26.94 27.02 -8.54
CA ILE A 21 27.20 26.40 -7.23
C ILE A 21 25.92 26.39 -6.40
N LEU A 22 25.23 27.53 -6.31
CA LEU A 22 23.97 27.64 -5.58
C LEU A 22 22.88 26.73 -6.13
N ILE A 23 22.74 26.63 -7.46
CA ILE A 23 21.82 25.68 -8.09
C ILE A 23 22.22 24.24 -7.74
N ARG A 24 23.51 23.90 -7.76
CA ARG A 24 23.96 22.55 -7.43
C ARG A 24 23.70 22.18 -5.96
N GLU A 25 23.90 23.13 -5.05
CA GLU A 25 23.78 22.91 -3.60
C GLU A 25 22.32 22.94 -3.12
N HIS A 26 21.49 23.79 -3.73
CA HIS A 26 20.10 24.00 -3.29
C HIS A 26 19.05 23.34 -4.19
N TYR A 27 19.38 23.03 -5.44
CA TYR A 27 18.48 22.37 -6.38
C TYR A 27 18.75 20.86 -6.41
N VAL A 28 18.47 20.20 -5.28
CA VAL A 28 18.18 18.76 -5.31
C VAL A 28 16.82 18.65 -6.02
N PRO A 29 16.71 17.99 -7.20
CA PRO A 29 15.40 17.71 -7.75
C PRO A 29 14.64 16.92 -6.68
N GLN A 30 13.65 17.56 -6.05
CA GLN A 30 12.80 16.85 -5.12
C GLN A 30 12.21 15.68 -5.93
N PRO A 31 12.37 14.43 -5.48
CA PRO A 31 11.69 13.33 -6.15
C PRO A 31 10.23 13.74 -6.23
N LEU A 32 9.66 13.71 -7.45
CA LEU A 32 8.24 13.94 -7.66
C LEU A 32 7.54 13.11 -6.60
N ARG A 33 6.90 13.77 -5.63
CA ARG A 33 6.11 13.05 -4.62
C ARG A 33 5.15 12.22 -5.44
N GLU A 34 5.30 10.89 -5.41
CA GLU A 34 4.34 10.01 -6.05
C GLU A 34 2.98 10.39 -5.49
N ILE A 35 2.18 11.07 -6.31
CA ILE A 35 0.78 11.30 -6.00
C ILE A 35 0.21 9.89 -6.11
N LYS A 36 0.16 9.17 -4.98
CA LYS A 36 -0.61 7.94 -4.87
C LYS A 36 -2.05 8.35 -5.07
N ILE A 37 -2.48 8.38 -6.33
CA ILE A 37 -3.89 8.49 -6.67
C ILE A 37 -4.55 7.33 -5.91
N PRO A 38 -5.45 7.61 -4.95
CA PRO A 38 -6.12 6.56 -4.23
C PRO A 38 -6.83 5.68 -5.25
N GLN A 39 -6.39 4.43 -5.36
CA GLN A 39 -6.99 3.51 -6.31
C GLN A 39 -8.33 3.09 -5.74
N HIS A 40 -9.38 3.79 -6.16
CA HIS A 40 -10.73 3.46 -5.79
C HIS A 40 -11.21 2.23 -6.59
N ALA A 41 -11.92 1.35 -5.91
CA ALA A 41 -12.59 0.20 -6.49
C ALA A 41 -14.11 0.34 -6.31
N ASP A 42 -14.85 0.03 -7.36
CA ASP A 42 -16.30 -0.12 -7.27
C ASP A 42 -16.68 -1.45 -6.59
N PRO A 43 -17.93 -1.60 -6.12
CA PRO A 43 -18.36 -2.79 -5.41
C PRO A 43 -18.20 -4.08 -6.23
N SER A 44 -18.36 -4.03 -7.56
CA SER A 44 -18.24 -5.20 -8.42
C SER A 44 -16.82 -5.72 -8.43
N TRP A 45 -15.84 -4.82 -8.53
CA TRP A 45 -14.43 -5.19 -8.41
C TRP A 45 -14.12 -5.81 -7.05
N VAL A 46 -14.61 -5.20 -5.95
CA VAL A 46 -14.39 -5.72 -4.60
C VAL A 46 -14.96 -7.13 -4.43
N MET A 47 -16.20 -7.35 -4.90
CA MET A 47 -16.85 -8.67 -4.87
C MET A 47 -16.06 -9.72 -5.65
N GLN A 48 -15.54 -9.36 -6.82
CA GLN A 48 -14.72 -10.24 -7.64
C GLN A 48 -13.41 -10.61 -6.93
N GLN A 49 -12.72 -9.64 -6.32
CA GLN A 49 -11.46 -9.89 -5.61
C GLN A 49 -11.65 -10.75 -4.36
N LEU A 50 -12.73 -10.51 -3.61
CA LEU A 50 -13.05 -11.29 -2.41
C LEU A 50 -13.66 -12.67 -2.72
N GLY A 51 -14.13 -12.88 -3.95
CA GLY A 51 -14.80 -14.11 -4.38
C GLY A 51 -16.13 -14.34 -3.66
N ILE A 52 -16.91 -13.27 -3.44
CA ILE A 52 -18.17 -13.31 -2.69
C ILE A 52 -19.35 -12.85 -3.54
N SER A 53 -20.54 -13.30 -3.17
CA SER A 53 -21.78 -12.88 -3.82
C SER A 53 -22.18 -11.45 -3.43
N ARG A 54 -23.09 -10.86 -4.21
CA ARG A 54 -23.66 -9.55 -3.92
C ARG A 54 -24.34 -9.49 -2.55
N THR A 55 -25.15 -10.49 -2.22
CA THR A 55 -25.84 -10.58 -0.94
C THR A 55 -24.84 -10.57 0.22
N THR A 56 -23.82 -11.44 0.14
CA THR A 56 -22.76 -11.49 1.15
C THR A 56 -22.04 -10.15 1.30
N PHE A 57 -21.76 -9.47 0.20
CA PHE A 57 -21.10 -8.16 0.25
C PHE A 57 -21.92 -7.12 1.02
N TYR A 58 -23.19 -6.95 0.67
CA TYR A 58 -24.03 -5.93 1.31
C TYR A 58 -24.41 -6.25 2.76
N GLU A 59 -24.52 -7.53 3.12
CA GLU A 59 -24.91 -7.93 4.48
C GLU A 59 -23.75 -8.09 5.45
N LYS A 60 -22.57 -8.52 4.97
CA LYS A 60 -21.47 -8.96 5.83
C LYS A 60 -20.18 -8.17 5.64
N VAL A 61 -20.04 -7.42 4.55
CA VAL A 61 -18.79 -6.72 4.23
C VAL A 61 -18.96 -5.21 4.30
N ARG A 62 -19.95 -4.66 3.59
CA ARG A 62 -20.20 -3.22 3.53
C ARG A 62 -20.44 -2.64 4.93
N ASN A 63 -19.68 -1.62 5.29
CA ASN A 63 -19.74 -0.92 6.59
C ASN A 63 -19.45 -1.82 7.81
N ILE A 64 -18.90 -3.01 7.60
CA ILE A 64 -18.51 -3.93 8.68
C ILE A 64 -17.01 -4.23 8.54
N LEU A 65 -16.62 -4.78 7.39
CA LEU A 65 -15.24 -5.15 7.08
C LEU A 65 -14.55 -4.16 6.16
N LEU A 66 -15.30 -3.45 5.32
CA LEU A 66 -14.80 -2.40 4.43
C LEU A 66 -15.69 -1.17 4.54
N HIS A 67 -15.05 0.00 4.63
CA HIS A 67 -15.73 1.27 4.72
C HIS A 67 -15.53 2.06 3.42
N PRO A 68 -16.60 2.62 2.83
CA PRO A 68 -16.47 3.37 1.59
C PRO A 68 -15.65 4.65 1.82
N THR A 69 -14.62 4.82 1.01
CA THR A 69 -13.71 5.98 1.06
C THR A 69 -14.28 7.17 0.29
N LEU A 70 -15.09 6.89 -0.73
CA LEU A 70 -15.71 7.89 -1.59
C LEU A 70 -17.10 7.43 -2.00
N ARG A 71 -18.02 8.38 -2.14
CA ARG A 71 -19.34 8.14 -2.70
C ARG A 71 -19.59 9.09 -3.87
N ILE A 72 -19.89 8.54 -5.03
CA ILE A 72 -20.27 9.30 -6.23
C ILE A 72 -21.71 8.94 -6.58
N GLY A 73 -22.63 9.90 -6.35
CA GLY A 73 -24.07 9.66 -6.42
C GLY A 73 -24.53 8.59 -5.43
N ASN A 74 -25.11 7.50 -5.94
CA ASN A 74 -25.54 6.35 -5.14
C ASN A 74 -24.56 5.17 -5.17
N ARG A 75 -23.33 5.37 -5.64
CA ARG A 75 -22.29 4.34 -5.68
C ARG A 75 -21.20 4.62 -4.67
N ASP A 76 -20.98 3.63 -3.81
CA ASP A 76 -19.92 3.58 -2.82
C ASP A 76 -18.64 3.02 -3.47
N TYR A 77 -17.50 3.66 -3.23
CA TYR A 77 -16.18 3.26 -3.70
C TYR A 77 -15.26 2.99 -2.51
N TYR A 78 -14.39 1.99 -2.65
CA TYR A 78 -13.55 1.46 -1.58
C TYR A 78 -12.08 1.59 -1.94
N ASP A 79 -11.21 1.67 -0.95
CA ASP A 79 -9.76 1.66 -1.16
C ASP A 79 -9.30 0.24 -1.53
N ARG A 80 -8.63 0.09 -2.68
CA ARG A 80 -8.04 -1.19 -3.08
C ARG A 80 -7.05 -1.73 -2.04
N GLN A 81 -6.29 -0.86 -1.37
CA GLN A 81 -5.32 -1.30 -0.38
C GLN A 81 -6.00 -1.98 0.81
N GLU A 82 -7.13 -1.43 1.27
CA GLU A 82 -7.94 -2.02 2.33
C GLU A 82 -8.49 -3.40 1.93
N VAL A 83 -8.95 -3.53 0.68
CA VAL A 83 -9.43 -4.81 0.11
C VAL A 83 -8.31 -5.87 0.10
N TYR A 84 -7.09 -5.49 -0.29
CA TYR A 84 -5.94 -6.41 -0.27
C TYR A 84 -5.54 -6.80 1.16
N GLN A 85 -5.56 -5.86 2.10
CA GLN A 85 -5.29 -6.15 3.51
C GLN A 85 -6.31 -7.14 4.08
N LEU A 86 -7.59 -7.00 3.71
CA LEU A 86 -8.64 -7.94 4.12
C LEU A 86 -8.38 -9.36 3.58
N LEU A 87 -7.93 -9.48 2.33
CA LEU A 87 -7.53 -10.76 1.75
C LEU A 87 -6.33 -11.39 2.48
N GLN A 88 -5.38 -10.56 2.91
CA GLN A 88 -4.18 -11.03 3.59
C GLN A 88 -4.48 -11.54 5.00
N ARG A 89 -5.30 -10.80 5.77
CA ARG A 89 -5.81 -11.25 7.08
C ARG A 89 -6.49 -12.62 7.00
N ARG A 90 -7.33 -12.83 5.97
CA ARG A 90 -7.99 -14.14 5.74
C ARG A 90 -6.99 -15.28 5.56
N LYS A 91 -5.86 -15.03 4.89
CA LYS A 91 -4.81 -16.06 4.69
C LYS A 91 -4.11 -16.39 6.01
N GLU A 92 -3.81 -15.37 6.81
CA GLU A 92 -3.17 -15.51 8.12
C GLU A 92 -4.08 -16.26 9.11
N ASP A 93 -5.36 -15.93 9.16
CA ASP A 93 -6.35 -16.60 10.02
C ASP A 93 -6.48 -18.09 9.66
N ARG A 94 -6.55 -18.40 8.36
CA ARG A 94 -6.62 -19.79 7.88
C ARG A 94 -5.37 -20.58 8.23
N PHE A 95 -4.20 -19.96 8.13
CA PHE A 95 -2.92 -20.59 8.49
C PHE A 95 -2.87 -20.89 9.99
N THR A 96 -3.28 -19.93 10.81
CA THR A 96 -3.30 -20.05 12.27
C THR A 96 -4.24 -21.17 12.73
N TYR A 97 -5.46 -21.22 12.18
CA TYR A 97 -6.42 -22.30 12.48
C TYR A 97 -5.87 -23.68 12.12
N LYS A 98 -5.28 -23.82 10.93
CA LYS A 98 -4.67 -25.08 10.49
C LYS A 98 -3.59 -25.54 11.46
N MET A 99 -2.70 -24.62 11.85
CA MET A 99 -1.60 -24.90 12.78
C MET A 99 -2.11 -25.33 14.17
N MET A 100 -3.15 -24.67 14.68
CA MET A 100 -3.78 -25.06 15.95
C MET A 100 -4.40 -26.46 15.87
N SER A 101 -5.06 -26.81 14.76
CA SER A 101 -5.66 -28.14 14.60
C SER A 101 -4.61 -29.26 14.54
N VAL A 102 -3.47 -29.01 13.90
CA VAL A 102 -2.38 -29.98 13.80
C VAL A 102 -1.73 -30.21 15.16
N LYS A 103 -1.43 -29.13 15.91
CA LYS A 103 -0.90 -29.24 17.27
C LYS A 103 -1.82 -30.02 18.19
N ALA A 104 -3.12 -29.74 18.15
CA ALA A 104 -4.10 -30.47 18.94
C ALA A 104 -4.19 -31.95 18.58
N MET A 105 -3.91 -32.32 17.31
CA MET A 105 -3.87 -33.71 16.87
C MET A 105 -2.59 -34.42 17.36
N GLU A 106 -1.44 -33.77 17.26
CA GLU A 106 -0.15 -34.30 17.73
C GLU A 106 -0.12 -34.52 19.24
N GLU A 107 -0.75 -33.62 20.00
CA GLU A 107 -0.85 -33.72 21.45
C GLU A 107 -1.73 -34.90 21.87
N ARG A 108 -2.86 -35.13 21.19
CA ARG A 108 -3.70 -36.33 21.41
C ARG A 108 -2.96 -37.63 21.12
N LEU A 109 -2.19 -37.67 20.02
CA LEU A 109 -1.39 -38.84 19.67
C LEU A 109 -0.34 -39.16 20.75
N ARG A 110 0.36 -38.15 21.28
CA ARG A 110 1.31 -38.35 22.40
C ARG A 110 0.62 -38.84 23.67
N GLU A 111 -0.56 -38.32 23.99
CA GLU A 111 -1.34 -38.78 25.14
C GLU A 111 -1.77 -40.25 24.99
N GLU A 112 -2.18 -40.67 23.80
CA GLU A 112 -2.53 -42.07 23.50
C GLU A 112 -1.31 -42.99 23.57
N GLU A 113 -0.17 -42.60 23.01
CA GLU A 113 1.09 -43.35 23.09
C GLU A 113 1.58 -43.50 24.54
N SER A 114 1.42 -42.44 25.35
CA SER A 114 1.78 -42.44 26.77
C SER A 114 0.86 -43.35 27.59
N ARG A 115 -0.42 -43.47 27.22
CA ARG A 115 -1.38 -44.39 27.86
C ARG A 115 -1.19 -45.84 27.43
N ALA A 116 -0.74 -46.09 26.20
CA ALA A 116 -0.48 -47.43 25.70
C ALA A 116 0.85 -48.03 26.22
N SER A 117 1.76 -47.18 26.72
CA SER A 117 3.06 -47.58 27.27
C SER A 117 3.09 -47.74 28.80
N ALA A 118 1.96 -47.54 29.48
CA ALA A 118 1.77 -47.67 30.92
C ALA A 118 0.92 -48.90 31.26
#